data_AF-A0A830HFH8-F1
#
_entry.id   AF-A0A830HFH8-F1
#
_cell.length_a   1.000
_cell.length_b   1.000
_cell.length_c   1.000
_cell.angle_alpha   90.00
_cell.angle_beta   90.00
_cell.angle_gamma   90.00
#
_symmetry.space_group_name_H-M   'P 1'
#
loop_
_entity.id
_entity.type
_entity.pdbx_description
1 polymer ?
#
loop_
_entity_poly.entity_id
_entity_poly.type
_entity_poly.pdbx_seq_one_letter_code
_entity_poly.pdbx_strand_id
1 'polypeptide(L)'
;MSVSSPPSASASGDSSSLVAPVVAPTPRVVARGGGDDDGGLLPLPLIDAEKYRHVSPGVCDACASDANIRAAWAQLLIDQIPAHQVQARRSEQANVGGVTYEAYERFEQAYHSWLEDMKQPDWHPASGEAPTLLWMVREKERLVREYGCGDVFAAMKDEEGQVALALYPELCAELDGKSELALSPDGVPAVLELALACCLAGNLFDAGAAWLIASEANCVDDECEVDLDSDGEPGLLLNNAKVADTFRAARAFCERDGGWHYDDAAVLSSRLTAKDGSGRPIRRAVVFCDNAGADTMGMVLLARTILQMMGDDAMVALTANSSPALNDVTFAELEAFVDEARHADAVVDDMLQSGRLVLLPSGQDSTLLDLGSISNELHAWVTSELDIVTSHDEWLIVLDGMGRSLESNFQAYEYVTQGTSVLTLAMIKSEINARRLEANVKDCVVRLRTGERQLKNTS
;
A
#
# COMPACT_ATOMS: atom_id res chain seq x y z
N MET A 1 -33.56 -39.88 70.49
CA MET A 1 -34.61 -40.20 69.50
C MET A 1 -35.65 -39.08 69.62
N SER A 2 -35.47 -38.02 68.84
CA SER A 2 -36.20 -37.71 67.58
C SER A 2 -37.44 -36.84 67.91
N VAL A 3 -37.63 -35.63 67.40
CA VAL A 3 -37.30 -35.06 66.09
C VAL A 3 -37.10 -33.55 66.27
N SER A 4 -36.03 -32.98 65.71
CA SER A 4 -35.74 -31.54 65.63
C SER A 4 -35.98 -31.04 64.21
N SER A 5 -36.81 -30.00 64.07
CA SER A 5 -37.08 -29.31 62.80
C SER A 5 -35.84 -28.52 62.32
N PRO A 6 -35.62 -28.40 60.99
CA PRO A 6 -34.45 -27.73 60.44
C PRO A 6 -34.65 -26.19 60.29
N PRO A 7 -33.56 -25.41 60.14
CA PRO A 7 -33.59 -23.96 60.09
C PRO A 7 -33.94 -23.42 58.69
N SER A 8 -34.60 -22.27 58.65
CA SER A 8 -34.91 -21.50 57.44
C SER A 8 -33.66 -20.84 56.86
N ALA A 9 -33.34 -21.19 55.61
CA ALA A 9 -32.22 -20.65 54.86
C ALA A 9 -32.46 -19.21 54.38
N SER A 10 -31.44 -18.37 54.51
CA SER A 10 -31.26 -17.08 53.87
C SER A 10 -30.99 -17.25 52.37
N ALA A 11 -31.82 -16.66 51.52
CA ALA A 11 -31.58 -16.58 50.08
C ALA A 11 -30.90 -15.24 49.74
N SER A 12 -29.65 -15.33 49.30
CA SER A 12 -28.87 -14.30 48.62
C SER A 12 -29.04 -14.42 47.11
N GLY A 13 -29.14 -13.28 46.42
CA GLY A 13 -28.73 -13.09 45.02
C GLY A 13 -29.63 -13.70 43.92
N ASP A 14 -30.29 -12.84 43.14
CA ASP A 14 -29.86 -12.57 41.76
C ASP A 14 -30.83 -11.57 41.11
N SER A 15 -30.35 -10.36 40.82
CA SER A 15 -31.00 -9.44 39.90
C SER A 15 -30.39 -9.63 38.52
N SER A 16 -30.93 -10.57 37.74
CA SER A 16 -30.64 -10.67 36.32
C SER A 16 -31.30 -9.50 35.59
N SER A 17 -30.52 -8.45 35.32
CA SER A 17 -30.87 -7.43 34.35
C SER A 17 -30.87 -8.08 32.96
N LEU A 18 -32.05 -8.14 32.33
CA LEU A 18 -32.22 -8.51 30.93
C LEU A 18 -31.42 -7.55 30.04
N VAL A 19 -30.25 -8.00 29.59
CA VAL A 19 -29.49 -7.36 28.51
C VAL A 19 -30.22 -7.67 27.21
N ALA A 20 -30.70 -6.64 26.53
CA ALA A 20 -31.28 -6.77 25.20
C ALA A 20 -30.21 -7.31 24.23
N PRO A 21 -30.57 -8.20 23.29
CA PRO A 21 -29.61 -8.75 22.35
C PRO A 21 -29.07 -7.62 21.47
N VAL A 22 -27.73 -7.51 21.43
CA VAL A 22 -27.01 -6.67 20.46
C VAL A 22 -27.34 -7.22 19.07
N VAL A 23 -28.07 -6.43 18.29
CA VAL A 23 -28.33 -6.73 16.88
C VAL A 23 -27.04 -6.48 16.13
N ALA A 24 -26.42 -7.53 15.60
CA ALA A 24 -25.24 -7.41 14.74
C ALA A 24 -25.59 -6.52 13.51
N PRO A 25 -24.70 -5.60 13.11
CA PRO A 25 -24.90 -4.82 11.90
C PRO A 25 -25.02 -5.76 10.70
N THR A 26 -25.98 -5.49 9.83
CA THR A 26 -26.21 -6.25 8.60
C THR A 26 -25.03 -6.00 7.66
N PRO A 27 -24.41 -7.04 7.05
CA PRO A 27 -23.33 -6.83 6.09
C PRO A 27 -23.80 -5.93 4.95
N ARG A 28 -23.22 -4.73 4.87
CA ARG A 28 -23.46 -3.79 3.78
C ARG A 28 -22.67 -4.28 2.58
N VAL A 29 -23.32 -5.10 1.75
CA VAL A 29 -22.84 -5.39 0.40
C VAL A 29 -22.87 -4.06 -0.36
N VAL A 30 -21.71 -3.46 -0.60
CA VAL A 30 -21.57 -2.40 -1.60
C VAL A 30 -21.99 -3.04 -2.92
N ALA A 31 -23.11 -2.57 -3.48
CA ALA A 31 -23.62 -3.10 -4.73
C ALA A 31 -22.52 -2.97 -5.79
N ARG A 32 -22.07 -4.09 -6.36
CA ARG A 32 -21.23 -4.08 -7.56
C ARG A 32 -22.02 -3.36 -8.65
N GLY A 33 -21.61 -2.14 -8.97
CA GLY A 33 -22.16 -1.36 -10.07
C GLY A 33 -21.81 -2.07 -11.38
N GLY A 34 -22.71 -2.92 -11.86
CA GLY A 34 -22.66 -3.42 -13.22
C GLY A 34 -23.20 -2.34 -14.14
N GLY A 35 -22.33 -1.73 -14.94
CA GLY A 35 -22.73 -0.80 -15.98
C GLY A 35 -21.53 -0.20 -16.69
N ASP A 36 -21.48 -0.39 -18.00
CA ASP A 36 -20.70 0.40 -18.94
C ASP A 36 -21.16 1.88 -18.89
N ASP A 37 -20.85 2.59 -17.80
CA ASP A 37 -20.99 4.03 -17.70
C ASP A 37 -19.60 4.65 -17.86
N ASP A 38 -19.52 5.67 -18.71
CA ASP A 38 -18.35 6.51 -19.00
C ASP A 38 -18.02 7.41 -17.76
N GLY A 39 -17.98 6.79 -16.58
CA GLY A 39 -18.03 7.40 -15.26
C GLY A 39 -16.67 7.98 -14.89
N GLY A 40 -16.49 9.27 -15.17
CA GLY A 40 -15.25 10.00 -14.90
C GLY A 40 -14.73 9.83 -13.47
N LEU A 41 -13.41 9.98 -13.33
CA LEU A 41 -12.72 10.01 -12.04
C LEU A 41 -13.12 11.25 -11.24
N LEU A 42 -13.19 11.13 -9.91
CA LEU A 42 -13.58 12.20 -8.99
C LEU A 42 -12.48 12.47 -7.96
N PRO A 43 -12.41 13.67 -7.36
CA PRO A 43 -11.46 13.92 -6.28
C PRO A 43 -11.82 13.13 -5.02
N LEU A 44 -10.81 12.73 -4.25
CA LEU A 44 -11.01 12.14 -2.92
C LEU A 44 -11.74 13.16 -2.02
N PRO A 45 -12.88 12.82 -1.38
CA PRO A 45 -13.62 13.78 -0.56
C PRO A 45 -12.85 14.40 0.62
N LEU A 46 -11.70 13.82 0.98
CA LEU A 46 -10.82 14.27 2.06
C LEU A 46 -9.78 15.30 1.62
N ILE A 47 -9.78 15.77 0.36
CA ILE A 47 -8.85 16.80 -0.14
C ILE A 47 -9.56 18.09 -0.56
N ASP A 48 -8.86 19.21 -0.47
CA ASP A 48 -9.21 20.47 -1.14
C ASP A 48 -8.87 20.34 -2.63
N ALA A 49 -9.83 19.84 -3.42
CA ALA A 49 -9.64 19.54 -4.84
C ALA A 49 -9.22 20.75 -5.69
N GLU A 50 -9.58 21.98 -5.28
CA GLU A 50 -9.19 23.19 -6.01
C GLU A 50 -7.68 23.45 -5.88
N LYS A 51 -7.12 23.17 -4.71
CA LYS A 51 -5.71 23.42 -4.38
C LYS A 51 -4.82 22.21 -4.59
N TYR A 52 -5.35 21.01 -4.46
CA TYR A 52 -4.57 19.78 -4.51
C TYR A 52 -3.78 19.69 -5.81
N ARG A 53 -2.51 19.32 -5.68
CA ARG A 53 -1.63 18.96 -6.77
C ARG A 53 -0.92 17.68 -6.36
N HIS A 54 -0.86 16.69 -7.26
CA HIS A 54 -0.18 15.39 -7.09
C HIS A 54 1.35 15.52 -7.14
N VAL A 55 1.87 16.55 -6.48
CA VAL A 55 3.24 16.98 -6.64
C VAL A 55 3.94 16.92 -5.31
N SER A 56 4.94 16.05 -5.22
CA SER A 56 6.00 16.22 -4.24
C SER A 56 7.07 17.14 -4.84
N PRO A 57 7.31 18.33 -4.27
CA PRO A 57 8.23 19.31 -4.84
C PRO A 57 9.62 18.75 -5.06
N GLY A 58 10.23 19.16 -6.17
CA GLY A 58 11.57 18.73 -6.55
C GLY A 58 11.63 17.32 -7.15
N VAL A 59 10.49 16.64 -7.30
CA VAL A 59 10.40 15.32 -7.94
C VAL A 59 9.37 15.36 -9.06
N CYS A 60 8.07 15.37 -8.71
CA CYS A 60 7.02 15.23 -9.71
C CYS A 60 6.83 16.49 -10.56
N ASP A 61 6.97 17.69 -9.98
CA ASP A 61 6.89 18.98 -10.70
C ASP A 61 8.19 19.40 -11.38
N ALA A 62 9.32 18.90 -10.89
CA ALA A 62 10.62 19.33 -11.38
C ALA A 62 10.80 19.02 -12.87
N CYS A 63 10.23 17.91 -13.36
CA CYS A 63 10.21 17.59 -14.80
C CYS A 63 9.53 18.67 -15.65
N ALA A 64 8.51 19.35 -15.10
CA ALA A 64 7.78 20.40 -15.78
C ALA A 64 8.52 21.74 -15.82
N SER A 65 9.45 21.97 -14.90
CA SER A 65 10.10 23.29 -14.71
C SER A 65 11.61 23.29 -14.98
N ASP A 66 12.27 22.13 -15.04
CA ASP A 66 13.70 21.99 -15.30
C ASP A 66 13.97 20.90 -16.35
N ALA A 67 14.53 21.31 -17.49
CA ALA A 67 14.86 20.40 -18.59
C ALA A 67 15.95 19.38 -18.25
N ASN A 68 16.90 19.71 -17.36
CA ASN A 68 17.93 18.77 -16.95
C ASN A 68 17.34 17.67 -16.06
N ILE A 69 16.40 18.04 -15.16
CA ILE A 69 15.71 17.07 -14.32
C ILE A 69 14.82 16.17 -15.18
N ARG A 70 14.07 16.75 -16.13
CA ARG A 70 13.30 15.97 -17.11
C ARG A 70 14.18 14.98 -17.88
N ALA A 71 15.33 15.43 -18.38
CA ALA A 71 16.26 14.57 -19.11
C ALA A 71 16.84 13.46 -18.23
N ALA A 72 17.12 13.73 -16.95
CA ALA A 72 17.61 12.73 -15.99
C ALA A 72 16.53 11.66 -15.71
N TRP A 73 15.27 12.06 -15.54
CA TRP A 73 14.16 11.12 -15.40
C TRP A 73 13.92 10.30 -16.65
N ALA A 74 13.97 10.92 -17.83
CA ALA A 74 13.85 10.19 -19.09
C ALA A 74 14.96 9.15 -19.24
N GLN A 75 16.20 9.49 -18.86
CA GLN A 75 17.30 8.53 -18.84
C GLN A 75 17.05 7.38 -17.84
N LEU A 76 16.58 7.67 -16.63
CA LEU A 76 16.23 6.65 -15.65
C LEU A 76 15.18 5.68 -16.18
N LEU A 77 14.17 6.18 -16.89
CA LEU A 77 13.13 5.34 -17.52
C LEU A 77 13.66 4.51 -18.70
N ILE A 78 14.63 5.04 -19.48
CA ILE A 78 15.34 4.27 -20.51
C ILE A 78 16.11 3.12 -19.88
N ASP A 79 16.79 3.38 -18.76
CA ASP A 79 17.62 2.38 -18.08
C ASP A 79 16.80 1.22 -17.48
N GLN A 80 15.47 1.37 -17.35
CA GLN A 80 14.55 0.31 -16.92
C GLN A 80 14.09 -0.63 -18.05
N ILE A 81 14.27 -0.25 -19.32
CA ILE A 81 13.80 -1.03 -20.48
C ILE A 81 14.32 -2.48 -20.47
N PRO A 82 15.60 -2.78 -20.16
CA PRO A 82 16.08 -4.15 -20.11
C PRO A 82 15.31 -5.04 -19.13
N ALA A 83 14.97 -4.51 -17.94
CA ALA A 83 14.19 -5.26 -16.96
C ALA A 83 12.77 -5.54 -17.47
N HIS A 84 12.14 -4.57 -18.15
CA HIS A 84 10.83 -4.76 -18.77
C HIS A 84 10.85 -5.81 -19.89
N GLN A 85 11.94 -5.90 -20.68
CA GLN A 85 12.10 -6.93 -21.71
C GLN A 85 12.04 -8.34 -21.10
N VAL A 86 12.72 -8.55 -19.98
CA VAL A 86 12.69 -9.83 -19.24
C VAL A 86 11.25 -10.15 -18.82
N GLN A 87 10.54 -9.19 -18.22
CA GLN A 87 9.16 -9.43 -17.77
C GLN A 87 8.19 -9.65 -18.94
N ALA A 88 8.37 -8.96 -20.07
CA ALA A 88 7.57 -9.18 -21.27
C ALA A 88 7.75 -10.61 -21.82
N ARG A 89 9.00 -11.12 -21.88
CA ARG A 89 9.28 -12.50 -22.27
C ARG A 89 8.64 -13.49 -21.30
N ARG A 90 8.78 -13.26 -19.99
CA ARG A 90 8.20 -14.11 -18.95
C ARG A 90 6.68 -14.20 -19.07
N SER A 91 6.00 -13.06 -19.21
CA SER A 91 4.54 -12.99 -19.35
C SER A 91 4.05 -13.63 -20.65
N GLU A 92 4.77 -13.49 -21.77
CA GLU A 92 4.49 -14.21 -23.01
C GLU A 92 4.65 -15.73 -22.83
N GLN A 93 5.75 -16.19 -22.22
CA GLN A 93 6.02 -17.61 -22.00
C GLN A 93 4.96 -18.27 -21.09
N ALA A 94 4.52 -17.55 -20.07
CA ALA A 94 3.44 -17.99 -19.17
C ALA A 94 2.03 -17.83 -19.79
N ASN A 95 1.92 -17.17 -20.95
CA ASN A 95 0.65 -16.88 -21.63
C ASN A 95 -0.35 -16.13 -20.72
N VAL A 96 0.16 -15.11 -20.02
CA VAL A 96 -0.60 -14.23 -19.11
C VAL A 96 -0.40 -12.76 -19.50
N GLY A 97 -1.22 -11.87 -18.92
CA GLY A 97 -1.13 -10.42 -19.16
C GLY A 97 -1.49 -9.97 -20.58
N GLY A 98 -1.84 -10.87 -21.50
CA GLY A 98 -2.16 -10.52 -22.88
C GLY A 98 -0.99 -9.86 -23.61
N VAL A 99 0.24 -10.29 -23.33
CA VAL A 99 1.46 -9.74 -23.93
C VAL A 99 2.02 -10.71 -24.96
N THR A 100 2.41 -10.18 -26.13
CA THR A 100 3.36 -10.84 -27.03
C THR A 100 4.64 -10.02 -27.07
N TYR A 101 5.78 -10.68 -27.20
CA TYR A 101 7.06 -10.01 -27.24
C TYR A 101 7.19 -9.12 -28.49
N GLU A 102 6.60 -9.53 -29.62
CA GLU A 102 6.53 -8.69 -30.83
C GLU A 102 5.77 -7.37 -30.58
N ALA A 103 4.64 -7.42 -29.86
CA ALA A 103 3.90 -6.20 -29.50
C ALA A 103 4.72 -5.32 -28.55
N TYR A 104 5.37 -5.94 -27.58
CA TYR A 104 6.24 -5.25 -26.63
C TYR A 104 7.44 -4.57 -27.31
N GLU A 105 8.13 -5.23 -28.25
CA GLU A 105 9.25 -4.65 -29.01
C GLU A 105 8.83 -3.38 -29.78
N ARG A 106 7.61 -3.39 -30.33
CA ARG A 106 7.05 -2.22 -31.03
C ARG A 106 6.74 -1.07 -30.07
N PHE A 107 6.19 -1.38 -28.90
CA PHE A 107 6.02 -0.41 -27.82
C PHE A 107 7.36 0.18 -27.40
N GLU A 108 8.34 -0.68 -27.12
CA GLU A 108 9.67 -0.29 -26.64
C GLU A 108 10.34 0.70 -27.60
N GLN A 109 10.34 0.41 -28.90
CA GLN A 109 10.92 1.29 -29.91
C GLN A 109 10.26 2.68 -29.90
N ALA A 110 8.93 2.73 -29.79
CA ALA A 110 8.20 3.99 -29.76
C ALA A 110 8.44 4.76 -28.46
N TYR A 111 8.41 4.06 -27.32
CA TYR A 111 8.63 4.64 -25.99
C TYR A 111 10.07 5.16 -25.83
N HIS A 112 11.06 4.41 -26.28
CA HIS A 112 12.46 4.83 -26.28
C HIS A 112 12.66 6.09 -27.14
N SER A 113 12.11 6.12 -28.36
CA SER A 113 12.19 7.31 -29.23
C SER A 113 11.56 8.52 -28.55
N TRP A 114 10.40 8.34 -27.92
CA TRP A 114 9.69 9.40 -27.21
C TRP A 114 10.47 9.93 -26.00
N LEU A 115 11.13 9.05 -25.22
CA LEU A 115 12.01 9.46 -24.11
C LEU A 115 13.25 10.22 -24.60
N GLU A 116 13.85 9.81 -25.72
CA GLU A 116 14.99 10.52 -26.31
C GLU A 116 14.62 11.92 -26.84
N ASP A 117 13.44 12.05 -27.43
CA ASP A 117 12.91 13.37 -27.83
C ASP A 117 12.68 14.26 -26.60
N MET A 118 12.17 13.70 -25.50
CA MET A 118 11.89 14.44 -24.26
C MET A 118 13.14 15.03 -23.61
N LYS A 119 14.31 14.41 -23.81
CA LYS A 119 15.60 14.89 -23.30
C LYS A 119 16.03 16.22 -23.94
N GLN A 120 15.43 16.64 -25.05
CA GLN A 120 15.77 17.92 -25.67
C GLN A 120 15.29 19.10 -24.81
N PRO A 121 16.11 20.17 -24.64
CA PRO A 121 15.77 21.29 -23.76
C PRO A 121 14.48 22.02 -24.12
N ASP A 122 14.18 22.13 -25.42
CA ASP A 122 13.03 22.83 -26.00
C ASP A 122 11.80 21.93 -26.21
N TRP A 123 11.91 20.65 -25.85
CA TRP A 123 10.80 19.71 -25.93
C TRP A 123 9.64 20.13 -25.00
N HIS A 124 8.42 19.94 -25.50
CA HIS A 124 7.17 20.16 -24.79
C HIS A 124 6.12 19.16 -25.30
N PRO A 125 5.19 18.70 -24.44
CA PRO A 125 4.17 17.76 -24.85
C PRO A 125 3.18 18.42 -25.81
N ALA A 126 2.72 17.66 -26.81
CA ALA A 126 1.77 18.17 -27.82
C ALA A 126 0.42 18.59 -27.22
N SER A 127 0.03 18.03 -26.07
CA SER A 127 -1.17 18.40 -25.33
C SER A 127 -1.10 19.81 -24.71
N GLY A 128 0.11 20.35 -24.54
CA GLY A 128 0.35 21.60 -23.80
C GLY A 128 0.27 21.47 -22.28
N GLU A 129 0.08 20.25 -21.76
CA GLU A 129 0.12 19.97 -20.32
C GLU A 129 1.55 20.11 -19.78
N ALA A 130 1.68 20.28 -18.47
CA ALA A 130 2.99 20.26 -17.82
C ALA A 130 3.56 18.82 -17.82
N PRO A 131 4.79 18.57 -18.30
CA PRO A 131 5.37 17.23 -18.32
C PRO A 131 5.89 16.84 -16.94
N THR A 132 4.98 16.63 -16.00
CA THR A 132 5.29 16.11 -14.66
C THR A 132 5.73 14.64 -14.72
N LEU A 133 6.32 14.13 -13.65
CA LEU A 133 6.64 12.70 -13.58
C LEU A 133 5.38 11.83 -13.72
N LEU A 134 4.25 12.24 -13.13
CA LEU A 134 2.96 11.56 -13.31
C LEU A 134 2.55 11.50 -14.78
N TRP A 135 2.71 12.61 -15.50
CA TRP A 135 2.43 12.66 -16.92
C TRP A 135 3.33 11.69 -17.71
N MET A 136 4.62 11.66 -17.38
CA MET A 136 5.59 10.77 -18.04
C MET A 136 5.23 9.29 -17.87
N VAL A 137 4.91 8.85 -16.64
CA VAL A 137 4.55 7.45 -16.39
C VAL A 137 3.17 7.10 -16.94
N ARG A 138 2.20 8.03 -16.94
CA ARG A 138 0.89 7.81 -17.60
C ARG A 138 1.05 7.61 -19.11
N GLU A 139 1.94 8.37 -19.75
CA GLU A 139 2.17 8.20 -21.19
C GLU A 139 2.82 6.84 -21.51
N LYS A 140 3.72 6.36 -20.66
CA LYS A 140 4.23 4.97 -20.76
C LYS A 140 3.08 3.97 -20.73
N GLU A 141 2.23 4.02 -19.71
CA GLU A 141 1.12 3.06 -19.55
C GLU A 141 0.08 3.18 -20.69
N ARG A 142 -0.16 4.40 -21.18
CA ARG A 142 -0.99 4.64 -22.38
C ARG A 142 -0.39 3.94 -23.61
N LEU A 143 0.92 4.09 -23.84
CA LEU A 143 1.63 3.46 -24.96
C LEU A 143 1.63 1.93 -24.84
N VAL A 144 1.93 1.37 -23.66
CA VAL A 144 1.89 -0.08 -23.41
C VAL A 144 0.54 -0.66 -23.86
N ARG A 145 -0.57 -0.01 -23.46
CA ARG A 145 -1.94 -0.42 -23.82
C ARG A 145 -2.26 -0.21 -25.30
N GLU A 146 -1.80 0.89 -25.90
CA GLU A 146 -1.99 1.18 -27.33
C GLU A 146 -1.37 0.11 -28.22
N TYR A 147 -0.21 -0.41 -27.84
CA TYR A 147 0.48 -1.48 -28.57
C TYR A 147 -0.06 -2.88 -28.26
N GLY A 148 -1.07 -3.00 -27.39
CA GLY A 148 -1.76 -4.24 -27.09
C GLY A 148 -1.08 -5.11 -26.04
N CYS A 149 -0.18 -4.54 -25.23
CA CYS A 149 0.34 -5.21 -24.04
C CYS A 149 -0.61 -4.92 -22.87
N GLY A 150 -1.32 -5.94 -22.37
CA GLY A 150 -2.24 -5.75 -21.24
C GLY A 150 -1.51 -5.51 -19.92
N ASP A 151 -0.64 -6.45 -19.55
CA ASP A 151 0.16 -6.43 -18.33
C ASP A 151 1.50 -7.12 -18.55
N VAL A 152 2.57 -6.32 -18.65
CA VAL A 152 3.94 -6.81 -18.85
C VAL A 152 4.46 -7.60 -17.65
N PHE A 153 3.94 -7.33 -16.45
CA PHE A 153 4.44 -7.88 -15.19
C PHE A 153 3.55 -8.99 -14.61
N ALA A 154 2.49 -9.38 -15.32
CA ALA A 154 1.50 -10.35 -14.82
C ALA A 154 2.12 -11.66 -14.29
N ALA A 155 3.08 -12.25 -15.01
CA ALA A 155 3.70 -13.50 -14.55
C ALA A 155 4.49 -13.31 -13.24
N MET A 156 5.28 -12.24 -13.15
CA MET A 156 6.03 -11.92 -11.95
C MET A 156 5.12 -11.64 -10.75
N LYS A 157 4.04 -10.86 -10.94
CA LYS A 157 3.08 -10.58 -9.88
C LYS A 157 2.37 -11.83 -9.37
N ASP A 158 2.01 -12.77 -10.25
CA ASP A 158 1.39 -14.04 -9.87
C ASP A 158 2.35 -14.88 -9.01
N GLU A 159 3.60 -15.01 -9.44
CA GLU A 159 4.62 -15.76 -8.72
C GLU A 159 4.93 -15.14 -7.35
N GLU A 160 5.11 -13.82 -7.28
CA GLU A 160 5.31 -13.12 -6.00
C GLU A 160 4.07 -13.20 -5.09
N GLY A 161 2.88 -13.17 -5.67
CA GLY A 161 1.61 -13.37 -4.96
C GLY A 161 1.54 -14.75 -4.29
N GLN A 162 1.91 -15.81 -5.01
CA GLN A 162 1.94 -17.17 -4.46
C GLN A 162 2.97 -17.31 -3.33
N VAL A 163 4.14 -16.70 -3.49
CA VAL A 163 5.18 -16.66 -2.46
C VAL A 163 4.65 -15.96 -1.20
N ALA A 164 4.02 -14.79 -1.35
CA ALA A 164 3.44 -14.05 -0.25
C ALA A 164 2.30 -14.82 0.45
N LEU A 165 1.42 -15.49 -0.29
CA LEU A 165 0.37 -16.35 0.26
C LEU A 165 0.95 -17.53 1.07
N ALA A 166 2.08 -18.09 0.64
CA ALA A 166 2.75 -19.16 1.38
C ALA A 166 3.34 -18.67 2.72
N LEU A 167 3.78 -17.41 2.79
CA LEU A 167 4.31 -16.78 4.02
C LEU A 167 3.21 -16.30 4.97
N TYR A 168 2.06 -15.91 4.42
CA TYR A 168 0.98 -15.24 5.13
C TYR A 168 0.58 -15.92 6.46
N PRO A 169 0.36 -17.26 6.53
CA PRO A 169 -0.08 -17.91 7.77
C PRO A 169 0.95 -17.81 8.90
N GLU A 170 2.24 -17.84 8.58
CA GLU A 170 3.30 -17.72 9.58
C GLU A 170 3.33 -16.32 10.20
N LEU A 171 3.17 -15.28 9.38
CA LEU A 171 3.14 -13.89 9.84
C LEU A 171 1.88 -13.58 10.65
N CYS A 172 0.72 -14.15 10.27
CA CYS A 172 -0.49 -14.09 11.10
C CYS A 172 -0.25 -14.70 12.49
N ALA A 173 0.36 -15.89 12.55
CA ALA A 173 0.68 -16.55 13.81
C ALA A 173 1.69 -15.73 14.65
N GLU A 174 2.67 -15.08 14.01
CA GLU A 174 3.59 -14.19 14.70
C GLU A 174 2.89 -12.96 15.29
N LEU A 175 2.00 -12.32 14.53
CA LEU A 175 1.18 -11.18 15.00
C LEU A 175 0.27 -11.60 16.16
N ASP A 176 -0.39 -12.75 16.06
CA ASP A 176 -1.28 -13.27 17.12
C ASP A 176 -0.53 -13.64 18.40
N GLY A 177 0.75 -13.99 18.26
CA GLY A 177 1.65 -14.21 19.38
C GLY A 177 2.07 -12.91 20.09
N LYS A 178 1.90 -11.74 19.47
CA LYS A 178 2.22 -10.45 20.09
C LYS A 178 1.05 -10.00 20.97
N SER A 179 1.32 -9.76 22.24
CA SER A 179 0.34 -9.08 23.11
C SER A 179 0.26 -7.60 22.73
N GLU A 180 -0.94 -7.04 22.58
CA GLU A 180 -1.13 -5.59 22.43
C GLU A 180 -0.62 -4.78 23.65
N LEU A 181 -0.45 -5.44 24.80
CA LEU A 181 0.14 -4.86 26.01
C LEU A 181 1.66 -4.91 26.00
N ALA A 182 2.28 -5.70 25.11
CA ALA A 182 3.72 -5.70 24.93
C ALA A 182 4.11 -4.44 24.15
N LEU A 183 4.84 -3.55 24.81
CA LEU A 183 5.34 -2.31 24.24
C LEU A 183 6.84 -2.44 23.99
N SER A 184 7.32 -1.85 22.90
CA SER A 184 8.75 -1.56 22.72
C SER A 184 9.23 -0.52 23.73
N PRO A 185 10.54 -0.31 23.90
CA PRO A 185 11.09 0.65 24.86
C PRO A 185 10.50 2.07 24.76
N ASP A 186 10.07 2.47 23.56
CA ASP A 186 9.49 3.79 23.29
C ASP A 186 7.96 3.82 23.39
N GLY A 187 7.33 2.72 23.85
CA GLY A 187 5.89 2.66 24.07
C GLY A 187 5.05 2.29 22.85
N VAL A 188 5.66 1.81 21.75
CA VAL A 188 4.94 1.33 20.56
C VAL A 188 4.47 -0.10 20.79
N PRO A 189 3.17 -0.43 20.56
CA PRO A 189 2.71 -1.81 20.63
C PRO A 189 3.48 -2.71 19.67
N ALA A 190 3.99 -3.84 20.17
CA ALA A 190 4.82 -4.77 19.41
C ALA A 190 4.11 -5.32 18.16
N VAL A 191 2.78 -5.44 18.21
CA VAL A 191 1.96 -5.85 17.05
C VAL A 191 1.97 -4.80 15.93
N LEU A 192 1.91 -3.51 16.27
CA LEU A 192 1.96 -2.41 15.30
C LEU A 192 3.36 -2.31 14.68
N GLU A 193 4.40 -2.40 15.51
CA GLU A 193 5.78 -2.37 15.04
C GLU A 193 6.08 -3.51 14.06
N LEU A 194 5.61 -4.73 14.39
CA LEU A 194 5.73 -5.88 13.50
C LEU A 194 4.98 -5.67 12.17
N ALA A 195 3.74 -5.17 12.23
CA ALA A 195 2.96 -4.90 11.02
C ALA A 195 3.64 -3.85 10.11
N LEU A 196 4.14 -2.75 10.69
CA LEU A 196 4.89 -1.73 9.96
C LEU A 196 6.18 -2.28 9.35
N ALA A 197 6.93 -3.10 10.08
CA ALA A 197 8.13 -3.76 9.57
C ALA A 197 7.80 -4.70 8.40
N CYS A 198 6.70 -5.46 8.47
CA CYS A 198 6.23 -6.28 7.36
C CYS A 198 5.86 -5.46 6.12
N CYS A 199 5.26 -4.28 6.29
CA CYS A 199 4.97 -3.36 5.17
C CYS A 199 6.25 -2.91 4.48
N LEU A 200 7.20 -2.38 5.26
CA LEU A 200 8.48 -1.87 4.74
C LEU A 200 9.31 -2.99 4.08
N ALA A 201 9.29 -4.19 4.67
CA ALA A 201 9.94 -5.37 4.13
C ALA A 201 9.27 -5.84 2.84
N GLY A 202 7.94 -5.82 2.78
CA GLY A 202 7.17 -6.12 1.57
C GLY A 202 7.52 -5.19 0.42
N ASN A 203 7.60 -3.89 0.68
CA ASN A 203 8.04 -2.92 -0.33
C ASN A 203 9.50 -3.15 -0.78
N LEU A 204 10.37 -3.70 0.08
CA LEU A 204 11.74 -4.08 -0.29
C LEU A 204 11.80 -5.43 -1.04
N PHE A 205 10.93 -6.37 -0.71
CA PHE A 205 10.90 -7.74 -1.24
C PHE A 205 10.17 -7.78 -2.60
N ASP A 206 10.80 -7.15 -3.60
CA ASP A 206 10.58 -7.45 -5.03
C ASP A 206 11.50 -8.64 -5.37
N ALA A 207 11.07 -9.64 -6.15
CA ALA A 207 11.86 -10.85 -6.41
C ALA A 207 13.26 -10.56 -6.97
N GLY A 208 13.45 -9.43 -7.68
CA GLY A 208 14.78 -8.96 -8.10
C GLY A 208 15.67 -8.49 -6.94
N ALA A 209 15.10 -7.92 -5.89
CA ALA A 209 15.79 -7.50 -4.68
C ALA A 209 15.90 -8.63 -3.63
N ALA A 210 14.97 -9.59 -3.63
CA ALA A 210 14.97 -10.75 -2.74
C ALA A 210 16.25 -11.58 -2.90
N TRP A 211 16.75 -11.75 -4.13
CA TRP A 211 18.04 -12.41 -4.37
C TRP A 211 19.21 -11.62 -3.75
N LEU A 212 19.25 -10.30 -3.96
CA LEU A 212 20.29 -9.44 -3.40
C LEU A 212 20.28 -9.49 -1.87
N ILE A 213 19.10 -9.44 -1.26
CA ILE A 213 18.91 -9.54 0.19
C ILE A 213 19.32 -10.92 0.70
N ALA A 214 18.92 -11.99 0.02
CA ALA A 214 19.33 -13.35 0.38
C ALA A 214 20.86 -13.50 0.33
N SER A 215 21.50 -12.90 -0.69
CA SER A 215 22.96 -12.91 -0.86
C SER A 215 23.68 -12.08 0.21
N GLU A 216 23.17 -10.90 0.56
CA GLU A 216 23.72 -10.03 1.62
C GLU A 216 23.51 -10.65 3.01
N ALA A 217 22.39 -11.34 3.23
CA ALA A 217 22.02 -11.98 4.49
C ALA A 217 22.63 -13.38 4.68
N ASN A 218 23.39 -13.88 3.69
CA ASN A 218 23.97 -15.23 3.68
C ASN A 218 22.92 -16.34 3.87
N CYS A 219 21.69 -16.10 3.37
CA CYS A 219 20.58 -17.05 3.36
C CYS A 219 20.64 -18.02 2.17
N VAL A 220 21.66 -17.91 1.33
CA VAL A 220 21.92 -18.77 0.17
C VAL A 220 23.15 -19.62 0.50
N ASP A 221 22.97 -20.93 0.69
CA ASP A 221 24.09 -21.88 0.74
C ASP A 221 24.65 -22.13 -0.67
N ASP A 222 25.93 -22.52 -0.79
CA ASP A 222 26.61 -22.94 -2.05
C ASP A 222 25.85 -24.06 -2.81
N GLU A 223 24.88 -24.72 -2.17
CA GLU A 223 24.04 -25.79 -2.74
C GLU A 223 22.64 -25.31 -3.20
N CYS A 224 22.34 -24.01 -3.14
CA CYS A 224 21.10 -23.52 -3.76
C CYS A 224 21.25 -23.63 -5.28
N GLU A 225 20.43 -24.47 -5.91
CA GLU A 225 20.32 -24.51 -7.36
C GLU A 225 19.82 -23.13 -7.82
N VAL A 226 20.76 -22.33 -8.34
CA VAL A 226 20.48 -21.11 -9.08
C VAL A 226 20.04 -21.58 -10.46
N ASP A 227 18.73 -21.70 -10.67
CA ASP A 227 18.23 -21.75 -12.03
C ASP A 227 18.36 -20.32 -12.56
N LEU A 228 19.46 -20.10 -13.29
CA LEU A 228 19.54 -18.97 -14.19
C LEU A 228 18.36 -19.14 -15.15
N ASP A 229 17.53 -18.10 -15.26
CA ASP A 229 16.55 -18.09 -16.32
C ASP A 229 17.25 -18.11 -17.69
N SER A 230 16.46 -18.20 -18.77
CA SER A 230 17.00 -18.21 -20.13
C SER A 230 17.90 -17.01 -20.47
N ASP A 231 17.85 -15.94 -19.67
CA ASP A 231 18.53 -14.67 -19.89
C ASP A 231 19.72 -14.45 -18.94
N GLY A 232 20.00 -15.39 -18.02
CA GLY A 232 21.17 -15.37 -17.14
C GLY A 232 20.97 -14.62 -15.83
N GLU A 233 19.73 -14.26 -15.48
CA GLU A 233 19.40 -13.68 -14.18
C GLU A 233 19.11 -14.80 -13.16
N PRO A 234 19.60 -14.69 -11.92
CA PRO A 234 19.40 -15.73 -10.92
C PRO A 234 17.94 -15.81 -10.45
N GLY A 235 17.20 -16.80 -10.95
CA GLY A 235 15.92 -17.21 -10.39
C GLY A 235 16.15 -18.09 -9.16
N LEU A 236 15.50 -17.74 -8.04
CA LEU A 236 15.65 -18.51 -6.80
C LEU A 236 14.45 -19.45 -6.62
N LEU A 237 14.66 -20.74 -6.88
CA LEU A 237 13.72 -21.80 -6.48
C LEU A 237 13.83 -22.02 -4.96
N LEU A 238 13.23 -21.10 -4.20
CA LEU A 238 13.16 -21.21 -2.76
C LEU A 238 12.03 -22.15 -2.36
N ASN A 239 12.31 -23.15 -1.52
CA ASN A 239 11.25 -23.82 -0.78
C ASN A 239 10.65 -22.85 0.26
N ASN A 240 9.43 -23.14 0.73
CA ASN A 240 8.69 -22.24 1.64
C ASN A 240 9.51 -21.81 2.89
N ALA A 241 10.37 -22.68 3.40
CA ALA A 241 11.22 -22.36 4.56
C ALA A 241 12.29 -21.31 4.21
N LYS A 242 12.97 -21.45 3.07
CA LYS A 242 13.99 -20.49 2.63
C LYS A 242 13.37 -19.16 2.18
N VAL A 243 12.15 -19.16 1.64
CA VAL A 243 11.40 -17.92 1.40
C VAL A 243 11.17 -17.19 2.73
N ALA A 244 10.69 -17.90 3.75
CA ALA A 244 10.42 -17.30 5.05
C ALA A 244 11.71 -16.74 5.69
N ASP A 245 12.81 -17.48 5.61
CA ASP A 245 14.12 -17.00 6.08
C ASP A 245 14.56 -15.73 5.34
N THR A 246 14.39 -15.69 4.01
CA THR A 246 14.73 -14.52 3.19
C THR A 246 13.88 -13.30 3.53
N PHE A 247 12.56 -13.48 3.69
CA PHE A 247 11.66 -12.40 4.09
C PHE A 247 11.98 -11.91 5.51
N ARG A 248 12.29 -12.82 6.45
CA ARG A 248 12.74 -12.44 7.81
C ARG A 248 14.05 -11.65 7.75
N ALA A 249 14.98 -11.99 6.87
CA ALA A 249 16.20 -11.22 6.66
C ALA A 249 15.91 -9.82 6.06
N ALA A 250 15.03 -9.72 5.05
CA ALA A 250 14.57 -8.44 4.51
C ALA A 250 13.94 -7.56 5.62
N ARG A 251 13.11 -8.18 6.47
CA ARG A 251 12.47 -7.51 7.60
C ARG A 251 13.46 -7.00 8.62
N ALA A 252 14.57 -7.70 8.88
CA ALA A 252 15.60 -7.25 9.81
C ALA A 252 16.22 -5.90 9.40
N PHE A 253 16.34 -5.61 8.10
CA PHE A 253 16.76 -4.28 7.61
C PHE A 253 15.69 -3.20 7.84
N CYS A 254 14.45 -3.62 8.00
CA CYS A 254 13.28 -2.75 8.18
C CYS A 254 12.84 -2.68 9.65
N GLU A 255 13.56 -3.30 10.59
CA GLU A 255 13.25 -3.21 12.01
C GLU A 255 13.56 -1.81 12.55
N ARG A 256 12.72 -1.35 13.47
CA ARG A 256 12.76 0.02 14.01
C ARG A 256 14.09 0.32 14.73
N ASP A 257 14.67 -0.68 15.40
CA ASP A 257 16.00 -0.61 16.04
C ASP A 257 17.13 -0.33 15.02
N GLY A 258 16.91 -0.62 13.73
CA GLY A 258 17.80 -0.27 12.63
C GLY A 258 17.83 1.22 12.27
N GLY A 259 16.92 2.02 12.86
CA GLY A 259 16.88 3.49 12.73
C GLY A 259 16.09 3.96 11.53
N TRP A 260 14.76 3.84 11.57
CA TRP A 260 13.89 4.47 10.58
C TRP A 260 14.18 5.98 10.50
N HIS A 261 14.31 6.50 9.28
CA HIS A 261 14.66 7.91 9.07
C HIS A 261 13.53 8.84 9.53
N TYR A 262 12.29 8.47 9.23
CA TYR A 262 11.11 9.01 9.91
C TYR A 262 10.47 7.90 10.74
N ASP A 263 10.26 8.16 12.03
CA ASP A 263 9.69 7.21 12.98
C ASP A 263 8.55 7.86 13.78
N ASP A 264 7.36 7.86 13.18
CA ASP A 264 6.13 8.32 13.82
C ASP A 264 5.27 7.15 14.35
N ALA A 265 5.84 5.97 14.59
CA ALA A 265 5.06 4.81 15.03
C ALA A 265 4.36 5.01 16.37
N ALA A 266 5.02 5.67 17.33
CA ALA A 266 4.42 6.05 18.59
C ALA A 266 3.26 7.03 18.39
N VAL A 267 3.42 8.00 17.48
CA VAL A 267 2.38 8.98 17.15
C VAL A 267 1.18 8.32 16.49
N LEU A 268 1.43 7.38 15.56
CA LEU A 268 0.39 6.57 14.93
C LEU A 268 -0.37 5.75 15.98
N SER A 269 0.32 5.04 16.87
CA SER A 269 -0.29 4.28 17.97
C SER A 269 -1.20 5.15 18.85
N SER A 270 -0.72 6.33 19.23
CA SER A 270 -1.52 7.31 19.97
C SER A 270 -2.77 7.73 19.20
N ARG A 271 -2.67 8.00 17.88
CA ARG A 271 -3.83 8.40 17.07
C ARG A 271 -4.82 7.27 16.79
N LEU A 272 -4.36 6.03 16.68
CA LEU A 272 -5.23 4.86 16.50
C LEU A 272 -6.08 4.60 17.74
N THR A 273 -5.55 4.87 18.93
CA THR A 273 -6.19 4.48 20.20
C THR A 273 -6.68 5.64 21.07
N ALA A 274 -6.19 6.86 20.84
CA ALA A 274 -6.40 8.07 21.64
C ALA A 274 -6.14 7.89 23.16
N LYS A 275 -5.29 6.93 23.55
CA LYS A 275 -5.04 6.58 24.98
C LYS A 275 -4.37 7.69 25.78
N ASP A 276 -3.64 8.58 25.13
CA ASP A 276 -2.93 9.71 25.73
C ASP A 276 -3.75 11.01 25.77
N GLY A 277 -5.00 10.99 25.28
CA GLY A 277 -5.84 12.18 25.17
C GLY A 277 -5.51 13.09 23.98
N SER A 278 -4.75 12.61 22.99
CA SER A 278 -4.32 13.34 21.77
C SER A 278 -5.45 13.73 20.80
N GLY A 279 -6.71 13.52 21.16
CA GLY A 279 -7.87 13.88 20.36
C GLY A 279 -8.85 12.72 20.23
N ARG A 280 -9.59 12.69 19.12
CA ARG A 280 -10.44 11.54 18.80
C ARG A 280 -9.61 10.46 18.12
N PRO A 281 -9.83 9.18 18.44
CA PRO A 281 -9.13 8.09 17.76
C PRO A 281 -9.57 8.01 16.31
N ILE A 282 -8.68 7.52 15.45
CA ILE A 282 -9.01 7.21 14.06
C ILE A 282 -10.09 6.13 14.02
N ARG A 283 -11.09 6.30 13.15
CA ARG A 283 -12.18 5.36 12.91
C ARG A 283 -12.33 4.97 11.45
N ARG A 284 -11.77 5.74 10.51
CA ARG A 284 -11.79 5.44 9.08
C ARG A 284 -10.39 5.53 8.52
N ALA A 285 -9.98 4.51 7.76
CA ALA A 285 -8.76 4.59 6.98
C ALA A 285 -8.99 4.24 5.51
N VAL A 286 -8.27 4.93 4.63
CA VAL A 286 -8.11 4.56 3.22
C VAL A 286 -6.65 4.24 3.00
N VAL A 287 -6.35 3.02 2.54
CA VAL A 287 -5.00 2.53 2.28
C VAL A 287 -4.83 2.39 0.76
N PHE A 288 -3.83 3.06 0.21
CA PHE A 288 -3.46 2.96 -1.20
C PHE A 288 -2.23 2.05 -1.32
N CYS A 289 -2.46 0.78 -1.69
CA CYS A 289 -1.42 -0.25 -1.84
C CYS A 289 -0.51 0.02 -3.03
N ASP A 290 0.78 -0.31 -2.91
CA ASP A 290 1.79 -0.18 -3.97
C ASP A 290 1.92 -1.45 -4.83
N ASN A 291 2.83 -2.36 -4.48
CA ASN A 291 3.17 -3.52 -5.30
C ASN A 291 2.32 -4.77 -4.98
N ALA A 292 2.29 -5.72 -5.92
CA ALA A 292 1.80 -7.07 -5.67
C ALA A 292 2.72 -7.84 -4.70
N GLY A 293 2.37 -9.10 -4.41
CA GLY A 293 3.23 -9.98 -3.63
C GLY A 293 3.37 -9.57 -2.16
N ALA A 294 4.62 -9.53 -1.69
CA ALA A 294 4.92 -9.33 -0.27
C ALA A 294 4.50 -7.95 0.26
N ASP A 295 4.44 -6.94 -0.62
CA ASP A 295 3.97 -5.60 -0.29
C ASP A 295 2.46 -5.59 0.00
N THR A 296 1.67 -6.17 -0.91
CA THR A 296 0.22 -6.41 -0.71
C THR A 296 -0.04 -7.21 0.58
N MET A 297 0.74 -8.26 0.84
CA MET A 297 0.67 -8.99 2.11
C MET A 297 0.87 -8.08 3.32
N GLY A 298 1.93 -7.25 3.30
CA GLY A 298 2.20 -6.26 4.35
C GLY A 298 1.02 -5.32 4.59
N MET A 299 0.42 -4.80 3.52
CA MET A 299 -0.75 -3.92 3.60
C MET A 299 -1.99 -4.61 4.19
N VAL A 300 -2.24 -5.88 3.87
CA VAL A 300 -3.34 -6.66 4.49
C VAL A 300 -3.09 -6.84 6.00
N LEU A 301 -1.87 -7.20 6.39
CA LEU A 301 -1.49 -7.34 7.80
C LEU A 301 -1.58 -6.01 8.56
N LEU A 302 -1.24 -4.89 7.92
CA LEU A 302 -1.43 -3.57 8.50
C LEU A 302 -2.90 -3.23 8.69
N ALA A 303 -3.74 -3.44 7.66
CA ALA A 303 -5.18 -3.18 7.74
C ALA A 303 -5.84 -3.98 8.87
N ARG A 304 -5.49 -5.27 8.98
CA ARG A 304 -5.86 -6.15 10.10
C ARG A 304 -5.45 -5.54 11.44
N THR A 305 -4.18 -5.16 11.59
CA THR A 305 -3.62 -4.65 12.84
C THR A 305 -4.27 -3.32 13.26
N ILE A 306 -4.40 -2.36 12.34
CA ILE A 306 -5.02 -1.07 12.67
C ILE A 306 -6.51 -1.22 12.99
N LEU A 307 -7.24 -2.13 12.32
CA LEU A 307 -8.65 -2.39 12.66
C LEU A 307 -8.82 -2.96 14.07
N GLN A 308 -7.92 -3.84 14.51
CA GLN A 308 -7.92 -4.33 15.90
C GLN A 308 -7.67 -3.18 16.89
N MET A 309 -6.73 -2.28 16.57
CA MET A 309 -6.38 -1.16 17.44
C MET A 309 -7.43 -0.04 17.49
N MET A 310 -8.13 0.25 16.38
CA MET A 310 -9.11 1.34 16.28
C MET A 310 -10.47 1.02 16.93
N GLY A 311 -10.79 -0.27 17.17
CA GLY A 311 -12.04 -0.71 17.80
C GLY A 311 -13.18 -1.07 16.84
N ASP A 312 -14.29 -1.55 17.41
CA ASP A 312 -15.35 -2.30 16.70
C ASP A 312 -16.12 -1.53 15.62
N ASP A 313 -16.24 -0.21 15.74
CA ASP A 313 -16.93 0.65 14.77
C ASP A 313 -16.01 1.20 13.68
N ALA A 314 -14.72 0.83 13.71
CA ALA A 314 -13.74 1.28 12.73
C ALA A 314 -13.83 0.51 11.41
N MET A 315 -13.51 1.20 10.32
CA MET A 315 -13.51 0.64 8.97
C MET A 315 -12.26 1.05 8.20
N VAL A 316 -11.79 0.15 7.33
CA VAL A 316 -10.64 0.36 6.44
C VAL A 316 -11.03 -0.01 5.02
N ALA A 317 -10.73 0.89 4.08
CA ALA A 317 -10.72 0.60 2.65
C ALA A 317 -9.29 0.30 2.19
N LEU A 318 -9.02 -0.92 1.75
CA LEU A 318 -7.81 -1.25 0.99
C LEU A 318 -8.08 -0.97 -0.49
N THR A 319 -7.19 -0.21 -1.12
CA THR A 319 -7.38 0.27 -2.49
C THR A 319 -6.18 -0.04 -3.36
N ALA A 320 -6.44 -0.43 -4.60
CA ALA A 320 -5.43 -0.88 -5.57
C ALA A 320 -5.79 -0.37 -6.98
N ASN A 321 -4.82 -0.38 -7.90
CA ASN A 321 -4.99 0.21 -9.22
C ASN A 321 -6.13 -0.44 -10.02
N SER A 322 -6.88 0.34 -10.77
CA SER A 322 -7.90 -0.19 -11.67
C SER A 322 -7.32 -0.82 -12.93
N SER A 323 -6.08 -0.47 -13.29
CA SER A 323 -5.37 -1.02 -14.44
C SER A 323 -3.91 -1.32 -14.08
N PRO A 324 -3.28 -2.31 -14.74
CA PRO A 324 -1.87 -2.61 -14.52
C PRO A 324 -0.97 -1.40 -14.78
N ALA A 325 0.06 -1.25 -13.95
CA ALA A 325 1.15 -0.32 -14.12
C ALA A 325 2.38 -0.87 -13.39
N LEU A 326 3.43 -1.27 -14.13
CA LEU A 326 4.53 -2.06 -13.58
C LEU A 326 4.02 -3.26 -12.74
N ASN A 327 4.67 -3.52 -11.61
CA ASN A 327 4.34 -4.54 -10.64
C ASN A 327 3.34 -4.06 -9.57
N ASP A 328 2.69 -2.92 -9.77
CA ASP A 328 1.62 -2.46 -8.90
C ASP A 328 0.49 -3.48 -8.83
N VAL A 329 -0.06 -3.67 -7.63
CA VAL A 329 -1.24 -4.52 -7.46
C VAL A 329 -2.46 -3.86 -8.09
N THR A 330 -3.18 -4.60 -8.92
CA THR A 330 -4.48 -4.19 -9.42
C THR A 330 -5.59 -4.60 -8.47
N PHE A 331 -6.76 -3.97 -8.57
CA PHE A 331 -7.92 -4.29 -7.75
C PHE A 331 -8.35 -5.76 -7.88
N ALA A 332 -8.32 -6.32 -9.09
CA ALA A 332 -8.64 -7.73 -9.31
C ALA A 332 -7.64 -8.67 -8.63
N GLU A 333 -6.36 -8.33 -8.65
CA GLU A 333 -5.30 -9.09 -7.98
C GLU A 333 -5.37 -8.96 -6.46
N LEU A 334 -5.69 -7.77 -5.94
CA LEU A 334 -5.95 -7.56 -4.52
C LEU A 334 -7.15 -8.38 -4.04
N GLU A 335 -8.26 -8.38 -4.79
CA GLU A 335 -9.42 -9.23 -4.48
C GLU A 335 -9.03 -10.71 -4.41
N ALA A 336 -8.28 -11.20 -5.40
CA ALA A 336 -7.83 -12.59 -5.44
C ALA A 336 -6.88 -12.93 -4.27
N PHE A 337 -5.92 -12.07 -3.97
CA PHE A 337 -4.98 -12.27 -2.87
C PHE A 337 -5.71 -12.32 -1.53
N VAL A 338 -6.60 -11.36 -1.25
CA VAL A 338 -7.34 -11.32 0.02
C VAL A 338 -8.32 -12.49 0.14
N ASP A 339 -8.95 -12.92 -0.97
CA ASP A 339 -9.84 -14.09 -0.95
C ASP A 339 -9.10 -15.38 -0.61
N GLU A 340 -7.86 -15.56 -1.07
CA GLU A 340 -7.05 -16.71 -0.66
C GLU A 340 -6.54 -16.56 0.78
N ALA A 341 -5.98 -15.39 1.13
CA ALA A 341 -5.37 -15.13 2.43
C ALA A 341 -6.33 -15.33 3.61
N ARG A 342 -7.61 -14.98 3.44
CA ARG A 342 -8.63 -15.10 4.50
C ARG A 342 -8.86 -16.54 4.96
N HIS A 343 -8.54 -17.56 4.15
CA HIS A 343 -8.66 -18.96 4.56
C HIS A 343 -7.70 -19.33 5.69
N ALA A 344 -6.56 -18.63 5.80
CA ALA A 344 -5.58 -18.80 6.85
C ALA A 344 -5.70 -17.77 7.99
N ASP A 345 -6.57 -16.76 7.85
CA ASP A 345 -6.70 -15.65 8.79
C ASP A 345 -8.17 -15.33 9.10
N ALA A 346 -8.67 -15.98 10.15
CA ALA A 346 -10.04 -15.82 10.62
C ALA A 346 -10.35 -14.38 11.06
N VAL A 347 -9.34 -13.57 11.41
CA VAL A 347 -9.54 -12.16 11.78
C VAL A 347 -9.89 -11.35 10.53
N VAL A 348 -9.15 -11.54 9.44
CA VAL A 348 -9.45 -10.88 8.15
C VAL A 348 -10.78 -11.38 7.57
N ASP A 349 -11.07 -12.68 7.65
CA ASP A 349 -12.37 -13.23 7.22
C ASP A 349 -13.55 -12.58 7.97
N ASP A 350 -13.45 -12.42 9.29
CA ASP A 350 -14.47 -11.71 10.10
C ASP A 350 -14.58 -10.21 9.71
N MET A 351 -13.45 -9.53 9.47
CA MET A 351 -13.46 -8.12 9.06
C MET A 351 -14.12 -7.91 7.69
N LEU A 352 -13.91 -8.84 6.75
CA LEU A 352 -14.57 -8.82 5.45
C LEU A 352 -16.08 -9.10 5.60
N GLN A 353 -16.46 -10.13 6.37
CA GLN A 353 -17.85 -10.51 6.57
C GLN A 353 -18.65 -9.44 7.32
N SER A 354 -18.04 -8.75 8.28
CA SER A 354 -18.64 -7.62 9.01
C SER A 354 -18.66 -6.32 8.21
N GLY A 355 -17.95 -6.25 7.08
CA GLY A 355 -17.79 -5.06 6.25
C GLY A 355 -16.85 -4.01 6.85
N ARG A 356 -16.08 -4.36 7.89
CA ARG A 356 -15.07 -3.46 8.50
C ARG A 356 -13.83 -3.32 7.62
N LEU A 357 -13.49 -4.36 6.86
CA LEU A 357 -12.51 -4.28 5.79
C LEU A 357 -13.24 -4.32 4.45
N VAL A 358 -13.03 -3.30 3.62
CA VAL A 358 -13.57 -3.23 2.26
C VAL A 358 -12.44 -3.11 1.25
N LEU A 359 -12.62 -3.73 0.08
CA LEU A 359 -11.69 -3.62 -1.04
C LEU A 359 -12.33 -2.74 -2.10
N LEU A 360 -11.60 -1.74 -2.61
CA LEU A 360 -12.12 -0.80 -3.61
C LEU A 360 -11.09 -0.52 -4.72
N PRO A 361 -11.51 -0.38 -5.99
CA PRO A 361 -10.61 0.10 -7.03
C PRO A 361 -10.22 1.55 -6.74
N SER A 362 -8.96 1.92 -6.97
CA SER A 362 -8.49 3.29 -6.76
C SER A 362 -8.81 4.22 -7.95
N GLY A 363 -9.09 3.65 -9.13
CA GLY A 363 -9.22 4.41 -10.38
C GLY A 363 -7.87 4.74 -11.03
N GLN A 364 -6.75 4.45 -10.37
CA GLN A 364 -5.43 4.72 -10.91
C GLN A 364 -5.03 3.68 -11.96
N ASP A 365 -4.21 4.12 -12.90
CA ASP A 365 -3.68 3.36 -14.01
C ASP A 365 -2.18 3.61 -14.20
N SER A 366 -1.49 4.09 -13.15
CA SER A 366 -0.08 4.45 -13.16
C SER A 366 0.59 4.11 -11.82
N THR A 367 1.92 4.16 -11.79
CA THR A 367 2.75 3.90 -10.59
C THR A 367 2.72 5.03 -9.56
N LEU A 368 2.15 6.17 -9.95
CA LEU A 368 1.95 7.35 -9.11
C LEU A 368 0.46 7.51 -8.79
N LEU A 369 0.16 8.23 -7.71
CA LEU A 369 -1.20 8.41 -7.22
C LEU A 369 -1.65 9.87 -7.34
N ASP A 370 -2.80 10.08 -7.99
CA ASP A 370 -3.47 11.37 -8.08
C ASP A 370 -4.77 11.34 -7.28
N LEU A 371 -4.73 11.87 -6.05
CA LEU A 371 -5.90 11.94 -5.15
C LEU A 371 -7.02 12.83 -5.71
N GLY A 372 -6.73 13.65 -6.72
CA GLY A 372 -7.72 14.45 -7.46
C GLY A 372 -8.56 13.64 -8.45
N SER A 373 -8.15 12.40 -8.74
CA SER A 373 -8.73 11.57 -9.80
C SER A 373 -8.83 10.10 -9.35
N ILE A 374 -9.74 9.79 -8.41
CA ILE A 374 -10.02 8.43 -7.92
C ILE A 374 -11.29 7.83 -8.54
N SER A 375 -11.50 6.53 -8.35
CA SER A 375 -12.71 5.82 -8.79
C SER A 375 -13.98 6.37 -8.15
N ASN A 376 -15.12 6.17 -8.83
CA ASN A 376 -16.43 6.54 -8.31
C ASN A 376 -16.81 5.71 -7.08
N GLU A 377 -16.40 4.44 -7.02
CA GLU A 377 -16.63 3.54 -5.91
C GLU A 377 -15.93 4.01 -4.64
N LEU A 378 -14.65 4.38 -4.75
CA LEU A 378 -13.89 4.91 -3.63
C LEU A 378 -14.44 6.27 -3.18
N HIS A 379 -14.74 7.16 -4.13
CA HIS A 379 -15.37 8.44 -3.81
C HIS A 379 -16.68 8.25 -3.05
N ALA A 380 -17.59 7.42 -3.58
CA ALA A 380 -18.89 7.15 -2.97
C ALA A 380 -18.78 6.53 -1.59
N TRP A 381 -17.84 5.60 -1.39
CA TRP A 381 -17.59 5.00 -0.08
C TRP A 381 -17.13 6.06 0.93
N VAL A 382 -16.13 6.86 0.59
CA VAL A 382 -15.61 7.92 1.48
C VAL A 382 -16.70 8.95 1.81
N THR A 383 -17.48 9.38 0.81
CA THR A 383 -18.62 10.28 1.02
C THR A 383 -19.65 9.69 1.98
N SER A 384 -20.00 8.41 1.82
CA SER A 384 -20.98 7.75 2.68
C SER A 384 -20.49 7.59 4.12
N GLU A 385 -19.20 7.37 4.31
CA GLU A 385 -18.60 7.25 5.64
C GLU A 385 -18.39 8.62 6.30
N LEU A 386 -18.24 9.71 5.53
CA LEU A 386 -18.23 11.08 6.06
C LEU A 386 -19.58 11.50 6.64
N ASP A 387 -20.69 10.94 6.16
CA ASP A 387 -22.02 11.13 6.76
C ASP A 387 -22.15 10.48 8.15
N ILE A 388 -21.29 9.50 8.46
CA ILE A 388 -21.27 8.76 9.73
C ILE A 388 -20.20 9.32 10.66
N VAL A 389 -18.96 9.43 10.17
CA VAL A 389 -17.79 9.96 10.88
C VAL A 389 -17.52 11.38 10.37
N THR A 390 -18.26 12.32 10.94
CA THR A 390 -18.26 13.73 10.48
C THR A 390 -17.01 14.51 10.87
N SER A 391 -16.16 13.96 11.75
CA SER A 391 -14.92 14.60 12.19
C SER A 391 -13.74 14.09 11.38
N HIS A 392 -13.12 14.97 10.61
CA HIS A 392 -11.94 14.66 9.82
C HIS A 392 -10.73 14.22 10.67
N ASP A 393 -10.69 14.59 11.96
CA ASP A 393 -9.70 14.11 12.94
C ASP A 393 -9.69 12.57 13.11
N GLU A 394 -10.78 11.91 12.75
CA GLU A 394 -11.01 10.46 12.88
C GLU A 394 -10.66 9.72 11.57
N TRP A 395 -10.04 10.40 10.60
CA TRP A 395 -9.67 9.85 9.29
C TRP A 395 -8.16 9.69 9.12
N LEU A 396 -7.78 8.60 8.46
CA LEU A 396 -6.41 8.27 8.08
C LEU A 396 -6.34 7.94 6.58
N ILE A 397 -5.35 8.51 5.90
CA ILE A 397 -4.94 8.09 4.56
C ILE A 397 -3.58 7.43 4.70
N VAL A 398 -3.43 6.19 4.28
CA VAL A 398 -2.16 5.47 4.23
C VAL A 398 -1.70 5.44 2.77
N LEU A 399 -0.49 5.93 2.54
CA LEU A 399 0.16 5.99 1.24
C LEU A 399 1.36 5.06 1.29
N ASP A 400 1.27 3.95 0.57
CA ASP A 400 2.29 2.92 0.49
C ASP A 400 3.26 3.17 -0.68
N GLY A 401 4.52 2.78 -0.51
CA GLY A 401 5.52 2.82 -1.56
C GLY A 401 6.04 4.19 -1.97
N MET A 402 7.16 4.19 -2.70
CA MET A 402 7.87 5.40 -3.10
C MET A 402 7.06 6.23 -4.11
N GLY A 403 6.42 5.61 -5.10
CA GLY A 403 5.62 6.30 -6.11
C GLY A 403 4.45 7.05 -5.48
N ARG A 404 3.53 6.32 -4.88
CA ARG A 404 2.27 6.88 -4.33
C ARG A 404 2.51 7.83 -3.17
N SER A 405 3.55 7.61 -2.37
CA SER A 405 3.80 8.41 -1.17
C SER A 405 4.91 9.47 -1.35
N LEU A 406 6.13 9.09 -1.72
CA LEU A 406 7.27 10.03 -1.76
C LEU A 406 7.26 10.89 -3.03
N GLU A 407 6.93 10.33 -4.18
CA GLU A 407 7.10 10.99 -5.47
C GLU A 407 5.88 11.83 -5.85
N SER A 408 4.67 11.38 -5.51
CA SER A 408 3.42 12.08 -5.83
C SER A 408 2.73 12.79 -4.65
N ASN A 409 2.83 12.29 -3.42
CA ASN A 409 1.98 12.75 -2.31
C ASN A 409 2.73 13.05 -1.01
N PHE A 410 4.03 13.36 -1.07
CA PHE A 410 4.81 13.57 0.14
C PHE A 410 4.37 14.82 0.89
N GLN A 411 3.62 15.73 0.26
CA GLN A 411 3.01 16.88 0.92
C GLN A 411 1.48 16.84 0.89
N ALA A 412 0.86 15.66 0.68
CA ALA A 412 -0.60 15.55 0.65
C ALA A 412 -1.28 16.10 1.93
N TYR A 413 -0.60 16.03 3.07
CA TYR A 413 -1.09 16.62 4.33
C TYR A 413 -1.42 18.12 4.24
N GLU A 414 -0.84 18.88 3.29
CA GLU A 414 -1.14 20.31 3.10
C GLU A 414 -2.47 20.55 2.37
N TYR A 415 -2.98 19.51 1.69
CA TYR A 415 -4.17 19.58 0.85
C TYR A 415 -5.35 18.80 1.41
N VAL A 416 -5.13 17.90 2.37
CA VAL A 416 -6.23 17.19 3.04
C VAL A 416 -7.02 18.12 3.94
N THR A 417 -8.26 17.74 4.21
CA THR A 417 -9.14 18.40 5.16
C THR A 417 -8.49 18.50 6.55
N GLN A 418 -8.74 19.62 7.25
CA GLN A 418 -8.17 19.87 8.57
C GLN A 418 -8.49 18.71 9.53
N GLY A 419 -7.46 18.12 10.12
CA GLY A 419 -7.57 16.99 11.06
C GLY A 419 -7.28 15.61 10.46
N THR A 420 -7.44 15.45 9.14
CA THR A 420 -7.17 14.17 8.47
C THR A 420 -5.69 13.83 8.58
N SER A 421 -5.39 12.60 9.02
CA SER A 421 -4.02 12.10 9.10
C SER A 421 -3.59 11.49 7.77
N VAL A 422 -2.33 11.67 7.42
CA VAL A 422 -1.68 11.08 6.25
C VAL A 422 -0.44 10.34 6.75
N LEU A 423 -0.44 9.01 6.61
CA LEU A 423 0.68 8.14 6.90
C LEU A 423 1.41 7.83 5.59
N THR A 424 2.69 8.18 5.54
CA THR A 424 3.62 7.81 4.47
C THR A 424 4.40 6.57 4.94
N LEU A 425 4.26 5.46 4.22
CA LEU A 425 5.05 4.24 4.38
C LEU A 425 5.86 4.02 3.12
N ALA A 426 7.18 3.99 3.22
CA ALA A 426 8.03 3.72 2.07
C ALA A 426 9.43 3.30 2.49
N MET A 427 10.12 2.60 1.59
CA MET A 427 11.57 2.53 1.58
C MET A 427 12.13 3.46 0.50
N ILE A 428 13.22 4.17 0.80
CA ILE A 428 13.88 5.04 -0.18
C ILE A 428 14.72 4.20 -1.14
N LYS A 429 14.26 4.07 -2.39
CA LYS A 429 14.93 3.26 -3.43
C LYS A 429 15.73 4.06 -4.45
N SER A 430 15.73 5.40 -4.36
CA SER A 430 16.41 6.27 -5.33
C SER A 430 17.22 7.39 -4.70
N GLU A 431 18.36 7.70 -5.33
CA GLU A 431 19.27 8.77 -4.93
C GLU A 431 18.67 10.18 -5.01
N ILE A 432 17.63 10.35 -5.85
CA ILE A 432 16.88 11.60 -5.94
C ILE A 432 16.07 11.81 -4.65
N ASN A 433 15.35 10.78 -4.21
CA ASN A 433 14.56 10.84 -2.97
C ASN A 433 15.47 10.88 -1.73
N ALA A 434 16.55 10.11 -1.69
CA ALA A 434 17.52 10.13 -0.59
C ALA A 434 18.08 11.54 -0.35
N ARG A 435 18.61 12.17 -1.41
CA ARG A 435 19.14 13.55 -1.31
C ARG A 435 18.08 14.57 -0.92
N ARG A 436 16.87 14.47 -1.48
CA ARG A 436 15.77 15.40 -1.16
C ARG A 436 15.33 15.30 0.29
N LEU A 437 15.31 14.10 0.85
CA LEU A 437 14.84 13.84 2.21
C LEU A 437 15.96 13.94 3.25
N GLU A 438 17.20 14.27 2.83
CA GLU A 438 18.40 14.24 3.68
C GLU A 438 18.61 12.86 4.34
N ALA A 439 18.28 11.81 3.59
CA ALA A 439 18.28 10.42 3.98
C ALA A 439 19.26 9.59 3.12
N ASN A 440 19.37 8.30 3.41
CA ASN A 440 20.12 7.34 2.59
C ASN A 440 19.18 6.44 1.79
N VAL A 441 19.69 5.87 0.69
CA VAL A 441 19.00 4.74 0.03
C VAL A 441 18.91 3.58 1.03
N LYS A 442 17.78 2.86 1.00
CA LYS A 442 17.33 1.84 1.97
C LYS A 442 16.80 2.38 3.31
N ASP A 443 16.87 3.68 3.58
CA ASP A 443 16.20 4.24 4.78
C ASP A 443 14.69 4.01 4.70
N CYS A 444 14.10 3.63 5.83
CA CYS A 444 12.66 3.45 5.99
C CYS A 444 11.98 4.76 6.41
N VAL A 445 10.78 4.98 5.88
CA VAL A 445 9.93 6.13 6.17
C VAL A 445 8.64 5.66 6.78
N VAL A 446 8.42 5.99 8.05
CA VAL A 446 7.13 5.90 8.74
C VAL A 446 6.80 7.29 9.26
N ARG A 447 6.07 8.07 8.44
CA ARG A 447 5.80 9.47 8.73
C ARG A 447 4.32 9.78 8.79
N LEU A 448 3.83 10.24 9.94
CA LEU A 448 2.45 10.66 10.14
C LEU A 448 2.36 12.18 10.19
N ARG A 449 1.60 12.77 9.27
CA ARG A 449 1.27 14.20 9.29
C ARG A 449 -0.22 14.41 9.30
N THR A 450 -0.66 15.56 9.78
CA THR A 450 -2.09 15.88 9.89
C THR A 450 -2.38 17.15 9.11
N GLY A 451 -3.55 17.22 8.47
CA GLY A 451 -4.04 18.42 7.81
C GLY A 451 -4.10 19.59 8.77
N GLU A 452 -3.21 20.57 8.60
CA GLU A 452 -3.18 21.78 9.42
C GLU A 452 -4.09 22.86 8.86
N ARG A 453 -4.64 23.68 9.76
CA ARG A 453 -5.38 24.88 9.37
C ARG A 453 -4.36 25.87 8.79
N GLN A 454 -4.43 26.16 7.49
CA GLN A 454 -3.68 27.30 6.94
C GLN A 454 -4.07 28.53 7.76
N LEU A 455 -3.18 29.00 8.62
CA LEU A 455 -3.34 30.27 9.31
C LEU A 455 -3.48 31.30 8.19
N LYS A 456 -4.69 31.86 8.03
CA LYS A 456 -4.86 33.04 7.20
C LYS A 456 -3.87 34.06 7.73
N ASN A 457 -2.82 34.35 6.96
CA ASN A 457 -1.97 35.49 7.22
C ASN A 457 -2.92 36.70 7.26
N THR A 458 -3.23 37.16 8.47
CA THR A 458 -3.95 38.40 8.68
C THR A 458 -2.99 39.51 8.31
N SER A 459 -3.19 39.99 7.07
CA SER A 459 -2.96 41.34 6.54
C SER A 459 -1.63 42.02 6.82
#